data_AF-A0A328D4D7-F1
#
_entry.id   AF-A0A328D4D7-F1
#
_cell.length_a   1.000
_cell.length_b   1.000
_cell.length_c   1.000
_cell.angle_alpha   90.00
_cell.angle_beta   90.00
_cell.angle_gamma   90.00
#
_symmetry.space_group_name_H-M   'P 1'
#
loop_
_entity.id
_entity.type
_entity.pdbx_description
1 polymer ?
#
loop_
_entity_poly.entity_id
_entity_poly.type
_entity_poly.pdbx_seq_one_letter_code
_entity_poly.pdbx_strand_id
1 'polypeptide(L)'
;MEVADKAVGLLLTITSLSIFTYYTFWVIILPFVDRGHFVHNYFLPQEYAILIPVFAGVALLSFLSMFVGYVMLKSKKKKKKA
;
A
#
# COMPACT_ATOMS: atom_id res chain seq x y z
N MET A 1 7.99 21.77 -20.28
CA MET A 1 7.21 21.34 -19.10
C MET A 1 6.26 20.21 -19.47
N GLU A 2 5.40 20.38 -20.47
CA GLU A 2 4.40 19.37 -20.89
C GLU A 2 4.92 17.95 -21.19
N VAL A 3 6.08 17.81 -21.84
CA VAL A 3 6.67 16.49 -22.17
C VAL A 3 7.23 15.78 -20.94
N ALA A 4 7.82 16.54 -20.01
CA ALA A 4 8.36 15.97 -18.77
C ALA A 4 7.23 15.45 -17.87
N ASP A 5 6.15 16.22 -17.74
CA ASP A 5 4.96 15.82 -16.98
C ASP A 5 4.30 14.58 -17.59
N LYS A 6 4.18 14.53 -18.92
CA LYS A 6 3.69 13.35 -19.66
C LYS A 6 4.58 12.12 -19.46
N ALA A 7 5.90 12.28 -19.47
CA ALA A 7 6.83 11.18 -19.26
C ALA A 7 6.74 10.62 -17.83
N VAL A 8 6.64 11.49 -16.81
CA VAL A 8 6.46 11.06 -15.41
C VAL A 8 5.13 10.34 -15.24
N GLY A 9 4.04 10.87 -15.83
CA GLY A 9 2.73 10.22 -15.80
C GLY A 9 2.76 8.83 -16.43
N LEU A 10 3.44 8.69 -17.58
CA LEU A 10 3.61 7.39 -18.24
C LEU A 10 4.40 6.41 -17.38
N LEU A 11 5.52 6.85 -16.80
CA LEU A 11 6.34 6.02 -15.91
C LEU A 11 5.57 5.55 -14.68
N LEU A 12 4.83 6.45 -14.03
CA LEU A 12 3.98 6.11 -12.89
C LEU A 12 2.89 5.11 -13.29
N THR A 13 2.30 5.29 -14.46
CA THR A 13 1.23 4.40 -14.97
C THR A 13 1.77 3.00 -15.27
N ILE A 14 2.89 2.89 -15.99
CA ILE A 14 3.52 1.60 -16.29
C ILE A 14 3.93 0.91 -14.99
N THR A 15 4.56 1.63 -14.07
CA THR A 15 4.97 1.09 -12.77
C THR A 15 3.78 0.59 -11.97
N SER A 16 2.71 1.38 -11.89
CA SER A 16 1.46 1.01 -11.21
C SER A 16 0.84 -0.24 -11.85
N LEU A 17 0.77 -0.30 -13.18
CA LEU A 17 0.22 -1.43 -13.90
C LEU A 17 1.03 -2.71 -13.68
N SER A 18 2.36 -2.61 -13.67
CA SER A 18 3.25 -3.74 -13.38
C SER A 18 3.05 -4.28 -11.97
N ILE A 19 3.02 -3.39 -10.96
CA ILE A 19 2.79 -3.78 -9.56
C ILE A 19 1.40 -4.40 -9.40
N PHE A 20 0.37 -3.77 -9.97
CA PHE A 20 -1.00 -4.26 -9.93
C PHE A 20 -1.13 -5.65 -10.55
N THR A 21 -0.50 -5.86 -11.71
CA THR A 21 -0.50 -7.15 -12.40
C THR A 21 0.19 -8.21 -11.54
N TYR A 22 1.42 -7.96 -11.06
CA TYR A 22 2.13 -8.88 -10.19
C TYR A 22 1.29 -9.27 -8.96
N TYR A 23 0.69 -8.28 -8.30
CA TYR A 23 -0.13 -8.50 -7.11
C TYR A 23 -1.42 -9.26 -7.42
N THR A 24 -2.05 -8.98 -8.56
CA THR A 24 -3.27 -9.68 -9.00
C THR A 24 -2.99 -11.16 -9.26
N PHE A 25 -1.90 -11.47 -9.97
CA PHE A 25 -1.47 -12.86 -10.17
C PHE A 25 -1.14 -13.54 -8.84
N TRP A 26 -0.48 -12.82 -7.94
CA TRP A 26 -0.11 -13.34 -6.65
C TRP A 26 -1.32 -13.70 -5.78
N VAL A 27 -2.33 -12.82 -5.72
CA VAL A 27 -3.49 -13.01 -4.83
C VAL A 27 -4.55 -13.91 -5.45
N ILE A 28 -4.81 -13.74 -6.75
CA ILE A 28 -5.94 -14.41 -7.42
C ILE A 28 -5.48 -15.73 -8.04
N ILE A 29 -4.32 -15.79 -8.70
CA ILE A 29 -3.95 -16.96 -9.50
C ILE A 29 -3.15 -17.98 -8.69
N LEU A 30 -2.16 -17.53 -7.90
CA LEU A 30 -1.31 -18.41 -7.09
C LEU A 30 -2.06 -19.43 -6.19
N PRO A 31 -3.20 -19.11 -5.53
CA PRO A 31 -3.90 -20.11 -4.70
C PRO A 31 -4.49 -21.28 -5.49
N PHE A 32 -4.62 -21.17 -6.81
CA PHE A 32 -5.10 -22.25 -7.68
C PHE A 32 -3.96 -23.06 -8.31
N VAL A 33 -2.71 -22.70 -8.05
CA VAL A 33 -1.51 -23.40 -8.55
C VAL A 33 -1.05 -24.43 -7.52
N ASP A 34 -0.62 -25.60 -7.99
CA ASP A 34 -0.09 -26.65 -7.13
C ASP A 34 1.17 -26.20 -6.38
N ARG A 35 1.24 -26.52 -5.08
CA ARG A 35 2.35 -26.11 -4.19
C ARG A 35 3.74 -26.55 -4.64
N GLY A 36 3.84 -27.62 -5.44
CA GLY A 36 5.11 -28.10 -6.01
C GLY A 36 5.52 -27.41 -7.31
N HIS A 37 4.70 -26.51 -7.85
CA HIS A 37 4.95 -25.84 -9.11
C HIS A 37 6.02 -24.76 -8.96
N PHE A 38 6.92 -24.67 -9.94
CA PHE A 38 8.05 -23.74 -9.93
C PHE A 38 7.64 -22.26 -9.80
N VAL A 39 6.39 -21.95 -10.14
CA VAL A 39 5.79 -20.62 -10.08
C VAL A 39 5.85 -20.03 -8.66
N HIS A 40 5.74 -20.86 -7.62
CA HIS A 40 5.84 -20.39 -6.23
C HIS A 40 7.19 -19.76 -5.89
N ASN A 41 8.27 -20.02 -6.64
CA ASN A 41 9.57 -19.37 -6.42
C ASN A 41 9.61 -17.90 -6.87
N TYR A 42 8.67 -17.48 -7.74
CA TYR A 42 8.57 -16.09 -8.21
C TYR A 42 7.70 -15.22 -7.31
N PHE A 43 6.96 -15.82 -6.37
CA PHE A 43 6.06 -15.13 -5.47
C PHE A 43 6.49 -15.32 -4.03
N LEU A 44 6.17 -14.35 -3.17
CA LEU A 44 6.30 -14.57 -1.73
C LEU A 44 5.26 -15.60 -1.25
N PRO A 45 5.46 -16.20 -0.07
CA PRO A 45 4.47 -17.08 0.54
C PRO A 45 3.09 -16.41 0.60
N GLN A 46 2.04 -17.19 0.36
CA GLN A 46 0.67 -16.70 0.20
C GLN A 46 0.16 -15.88 1.40
N GLU A 47 0.66 -16.17 2.60
CA GLU A 47 0.31 -15.44 3.82
C GLU A 47 0.64 -13.94 3.72
N TYR A 48 1.72 -13.58 3.03
CA TYR A 48 2.13 -12.20 2.84
C TYR A 48 1.20 -11.41 1.91
N ALA A 49 0.49 -12.10 1.00
CA ALA A 49 -0.50 -11.47 0.12
C ALA A 49 -1.69 -10.88 0.90
N ILE A 50 -1.94 -11.33 2.12
CA ILE A 50 -2.97 -10.77 3.01
C ILE A 50 -2.33 -9.87 4.06
N LEU A 51 -1.18 -10.28 4.59
CA LEU A 51 -0.49 -9.54 5.66
C LEU A 51 -0.10 -8.13 5.23
N ILE A 52 0.38 -7.94 3.99
CA ILE A 52 0.85 -6.64 3.51
C ILE A 52 -0.27 -5.58 3.51
N PRO A 53 -1.45 -5.79 2.88
CA PRO A 53 -2.56 -4.84 2.95
C PRO A 53 -3.07 -4.59 4.37
N VAL A 54 -3.15 -5.64 5.19
CA VAL A 54 -3.62 -5.52 6.58
C VAL A 54 -2.66 -4.63 7.37
N PHE A 55 -1.36 -4.89 7.28
CA PHE A 55 -0.35 -4.10 7.98
C PHE A 55 -0.36 -2.64 7.50
N ALA A 56 -0.45 -2.40 6.19
CA ALA A 56 -0.55 -1.06 5.64
C ALA A 56 -1.80 -0.32 6.13
N GLY A 57 -2.95 -1.00 6.17
CA GLY A 57 -4.20 -0.44 6.68
C GLY A 57 -4.13 -0.09 8.17
N VAL A 58 -3.60 -0.99 9.00
CA VAL A 58 -3.39 -0.75 10.44
C VAL A 58 -2.42 0.39 10.68
N ALA A 59 -1.31 0.44 9.95
CA ALA A 59 -0.32 1.51 10.06
C ALA A 59 -0.94 2.87 9.69
N LEU A 60 -1.68 2.93 8.58
CA LEU A 60 -2.37 4.15 8.15
C LEU A 60 -3.40 4.61 9.18
N LEU A 61 -4.23 3.69 9.68
CA LEU A 61 -5.25 4.01 10.68
C LEU A 61 -4.61 4.51 11.97
N SER A 62 -3.56 3.83 12.45
CA SER A 62 -2.81 4.24 13.64
C SER A 62 -2.22 5.63 13.47
N PHE A 63 -1.62 5.90 12.30
CA PHE A 63 -1.07 7.21 11.98
C PHE A 63 -2.14 8.30 11.97
N LEU A 64 -3.29 8.05 11.35
CA LEU A 64 -4.42 8.99 11.34
C LEU A 64 -4.96 9.24 12.75
N SER A 65 -5.14 8.20 13.56
CA SER A 65 -5.59 8.33 14.96
C SER A 65 -4.61 9.16 15.79
N MET A 66 -3.31 8.92 15.66
CA MET A 66 -2.27 9.71 16.34
C MET A 66 -2.29 11.17 15.88
N PHE A 67 -2.39 11.40 14.58
CA PHE A 67 -2.42 12.75 14.00
C PHE A 67 -3.62 13.55 14.50
N VAL A 68 -4.82 12.96 14.45
CA VAL A 68 -6.05 13.59 14.97
C VAL A 68 -5.93 13.87 16.46
N GLY A 69 -5.47 12.89 17.24
CA GLY A 69 -5.23 13.06 18.68
C GLY A 69 -4.27 14.21 18.98
N TYR A 70 -3.16 14.30 18.23
CA TYR A 70 -2.18 15.37 18.36
C TYR A 70 -2.77 16.76 18.06
N VAL A 71 -3.54 16.89 16.97
CA VAL A 71 -4.22 18.15 16.60
C VAL A 71 -5.22 18.56 17.69
N MET A 72 -6.00 17.62 18.23
CA MET A 72 -6.95 17.89 19.31
C MET A 72 -6.25 18.39 20.58
N LEU A 73 -5.14 17.75 20.98
CA LEU A 73 -4.34 18.16 22.14
C LEU A 73 -3.75 19.57 21.95
N LYS A 74 -3.25 19.88 20.74
CA LYS A 74 -2.71 21.21 20.41
C LYS A 74 -3.79 22.29 20.42
N SER A 75 -5.00 21.98 19.92
CA SER A 75 -6.14 22.90 19.92
C SER A 75 -6.63 23.22 21.35
N LYS A 76 -6.71 22.22 22.23
CA LYS A 76 -7.06 22.44 23.65
C LYS A 76 -6.06 23.32 24.39
N LYS A 77 -4.75 23.18 24.10
CA LYS A 77 -3.70 24.04 24.71
C LYS A 77 -3.82 25.51 24.29
N LYS A 78 -4.30 25.82 23.07
CA LYS A 78 -4.54 27.20 22.63
C LYS A 78 -5.76 27.82 23.33
N LYS A 79 -6.85 27.07 23.47
CA LYS A 79 -8.09 27.55 24.12
C LYS A 79 -7.94 27.82 25.62
N LYS A 80 -6.95 27.21 26.27
CA LYS A 80 -6.62 27.41 27.70
C LYS A 80 -5.65 28.59 27.95
N LYS A 81 -5.08 29.17 26.89
CA LYS A 81 -4.17 30.33 26.95
C LYS A 81 -4.83 31.64 26.48
N ALA A 82 -6.07 31.56 25.99
CA ALA A 82 -6.90 32.71 25.61
C ALA A 82 -7.85 33.07 26.75
#